data_AF-V5HCC0-F1
#
_entry.id   AF-V5HCC0-F1
#
_cell.length_a   1.000
_cell.length_b   1.000
_cell.length_c   1.000
_cell.angle_alpha   90.00
_cell.angle_beta   90.00
_cell.angle_gamma   90.00
#
_symmetry.space_group_name_H-M   'P 1'
#
loop_
_entity.id
_entity.type
_entity.pdbx_description
1 polymer ?
#
loop_
_entity_poly.entity_id
_entity_poly.type
_entity_poly.pdbx_seq_one_letter_code
_entity_poly.pdbx_strand_id
1 'polypeptide(L)'
;MNMYFGLMLAVLFTYVQCTAKCNCPALERYLLDQPQYNQFRNPWPFLGSAERLYLKYMPHLKDFTNINCVISDFIKYDSSSDSVERNVSWTNIGEQPTRESINVELEGTKKSKSEVTAITKKYGSQDFNTVYSDPRCLILRISQSENVLGRLCLLWVKEMYLENPLRHCRFLYDVFCNWKRDDLKPTKDCDKGIKKKR
;
A
#
# COMPACT_ATOMS: atom_id res chain seq x y z
N MET A 1 -1.20 18.36 -21.05
CA MET A 1 -0.36 17.21 -21.42
C MET A 1 -0.50 16.17 -20.32
N ASN A 2 -1.23 15.08 -20.58
CA ASN A 2 -1.66 14.15 -19.52
C ASN A 2 -0.45 13.53 -18.82
N MET A 3 -0.41 13.60 -17.49
CA MET A 3 0.62 12.99 -16.61
C MET A 3 0.87 11.51 -16.96
N TYR A 4 -0.15 10.79 -17.41
CA TYR A 4 -0.06 9.43 -17.95
C TYR A 4 0.82 9.31 -19.20
N PHE A 5 0.74 10.27 -20.12
CA PHE A 5 1.56 10.30 -21.33
C PHE A 5 3.02 10.56 -20.99
N GLY A 6 3.29 11.43 -20.00
CA GLY A 6 4.64 11.64 -19.47
C GLY A 6 5.23 10.38 -18.82
N LEU A 7 4.41 9.61 -18.10
CA LEU A 7 4.81 8.35 -17.46
C LEU A 7 5.10 7.26 -18.50
N MET A 8 4.27 7.15 -19.54
CA MET A 8 4.49 6.22 -20.66
C MET A 8 5.74 6.59 -21.47
N LEU A 9 5.97 7.89 -21.72
CA LEU A 9 7.19 8.37 -22.36
C LEU A 9 8.43 8.11 -21.52
N ALA A 10 8.37 8.28 -20.19
CA ALA A 10 9.49 7.96 -19.31
C ALA A 10 9.82 6.46 -19.32
N VAL A 11 8.80 5.58 -19.33
CA VAL A 11 9.00 4.12 -19.45
C VAL A 11 9.64 3.75 -20.80
N LEU A 12 9.24 4.40 -21.89
CA LEU A 12 9.83 4.18 -23.22
C LEU A 12 11.27 4.74 -23.31
N PHE A 13 11.52 5.94 -22.78
CA PHE A 13 12.85 6.56 -22.80
C PHE A 13 13.87 5.75 -21.98
N THR A 14 13.43 5.20 -20.85
CA THR A 14 14.27 4.35 -19.99
C THR A 14 14.57 3.01 -20.62
N TYR A 15 13.63 2.42 -21.37
CA TYR A 15 13.90 1.24 -22.19
C TYR A 15 14.99 1.52 -23.25
N VAL A 16 14.90 2.64 -23.96
CA VAL A 16 15.90 3.04 -24.97
C VAL A 16 17.28 3.31 -24.35
N GLN A 17 17.36 4.04 -23.24
CA GLN A 17 18.63 4.28 -22.55
C GLN A 17 19.25 3.00 -21.97
N CYS A 18 18.44 2.00 -21.62
CA CYS A 18 18.94 0.73 -21.11
C CYS A 18 19.63 -0.13 -22.17
N THR A 19 19.14 -0.12 -23.41
CA THR A 19 19.79 -0.87 -24.50
C THR A 19 21.23 -0.43 -24.79
N ALA A 20 21.64 0.75 -24.31
CA ALA A 20 22.98 1.29 -24.48
C ALA A 20 23.99 0.89 -23.37
N LYS A 21 23.58 0.22 -22.28
CA LYS A 21 24.48 -0.20 -21.18
C LYS A 21 24.22 -1.64 -20.73
N CYS A 22 25.27 -2.48 -20.73
CA CYS A 22 25.18 -3.92 -20.43
C CYS A 22 24.78 -4.28 -18.99
N ASN A 23 24.77 -3.33 -18.05
CA ASN A 23 24.38 -3.56 -16.65
C ASN A 23 23.25 -2.59 -16.26
N CYS A 24 22.06 -2.85 -16.75
CA CYS A 24 20.89 -2.10 -16.34
C CYS A 24 20.35 -2.58 -14.98
N PRO A 25 20.19 -1.68 -13.99
CA PRO A 25 19.37 -2.02 -12.84
C PRO A 25 17.95 -2.37 -13.33
N ALA A 26 17.26 -3.25 -12.60
CA ALA A 26 15.87 -3.56 -12.91
C ALA A 26 15.07 -2.26 -13.09
N LEU A 27 14.30 -2.15 -14.17
CA LEU A 27 13.56 -0.95 -14.56
C LEU A 27 12.80 -0.32 -13.39
N GLU A 28 12.24 -1.15 -12.52
CA GLU A 28 11.58 -0.74 -11.29
C GLU A 28 12.48 0.06 -10.34
N ARG A 29 13.72 -0.40 -10.07
CA ARG A 29 14.67 0.34 -9.21
C ARG A 29 15.03 1.67 -9.83
N TYR A 30 15.32 1.66 -11.13
CA TYR A 30 15.66 2.88 -11.86
C TYR A 30 14.53 3.92 -11.79
N LEU A 31 13.27 3.51 -11.99
CA LEU A 31 12.11 4.40 -11.96
C LEU A 31 11.84 4.96 -10.56
N LEU A 32 11.98 4.12 -9.52
CA LEU A 32 11.81 4.56 -8.14
C LEU A 32 12.89 5.56 -7.70
N ASP A 33 14.10 5.46 -8.27
CA ASP A 33 15.22 6.34 -7.97
C ASP A 33 15.17 7.68 -8.74
N GLN A 34 14.22 7.87 -9.67
CA GLN A 34 14.10 9.13 -10.41
C GLN A 34 13.52 10.26 -9.53
N PRO A 35 14.16 11.44 -9.47
CA PRO A 35 13.69 12.56 -8.67
C PRO A 35 12.24 13.00 -8.96
N GLN A 36 11.82 12.93 -10.23
CA GLN A 36 10.46 13.26 -10.66
C GLN A 36 9.37 12.33 -10.07
N TYR A 37 9.76 11.14 -9.61
CA TYR A 37 8.85 10.15 -9.06
C TYR A 37 8.71 10.28 -7.54
N ASN A 38 9.63 10.99 -6.86
CA ASN A 38 9.61 11.20 -5.41
C ASN A 38 8.32 11.85 -4.91
N GLN A 39 7.70 12.73 -5.71
CA GLN A 39 6.42 13.36 -5.36
C GLN A 39 5.28 12.34 -5.17
N PHE A 40 5.34 11.21 -5.89
CA PHE A 40 4.36 10.11 -5.78
C PHE A 40 4.79 9.07 -4.75
N ARG A 41 5.87 9.30 -4.02
CA ARG A 41 6.36 8.38 -2.98
C ARG A 41 6.16 8.94 -1.58
N ASN A 42 5.47 10.07 -1.44
CA ASN A 42 5.06 10.59 -0.14
C ASN A 42 3.72 9.98 0.28
N PRO A 43 3.67 9.12 1.32
CA PRO A 43 2.44 8.45 1.73
C PRO A 43 1.57 9.32 2.66
N TRP A 44 2.14 10.35 3.29
CA TRP A 44 1.49 11.13 4.35
C TRP A 44 0.18 11.80 3.94
N PRO A 45 0.03 12.40 2.74
CA PRO A 45 -1.26 12.95 2.30
C PRO A 45 -2.37 11.88 2.20
N PHE A 46 -2.01 10.62 1.94
CA PHE A 46 -2.95 9.51 1.89
C PHE A 46 -3.24 8.95 3.30
N LEU A 47 -2.18 8.64 4.06
CA LEU A 47 -2.26 8.03 5.39
C LEU A 47 -2.89 8.96 6.43
N GLY A 48 -2.63 10.26 6.36
CA GLY A 48 -3.19 11.26 7.26
C GLY A 48 -4.63 11.68 6.93
N SER A 49 -5.23 11.15 5.87
CA SER A 49 -6.61 11.49 5.52
C SER A 49 -7.62 10.89 6.52
N ALA A 50 -8.67 11.64 6.85
CA ALA A 50 -9.77 11.14 7.70
C ALA A 50 -10.65 10.09 6.99
N GLU A 51 -10.43 9.85 5.69
CA GLU A 51 -11.19 8.89 4.90
C GLU A 51 -10.91 7.46 5.36
N ARG A 52 -11.95 6.62 5.27
CA ARG A 52 -11.85 5.18 5.46
C ARG A 52 -11.08 4.55 4.29
N LEU A 53 -10.08 3.73 4.62
CA LEU A 53 -9.24 3.06 3.63
C LEU A 53 -9.57 1.57 3.58
N TYR A 54 -9.48 0.99 2.40
CA TYR A 54 -9.75 -0.41 2.12
C TYR A 54 -8.53 -1.05 1.49
N LEU A 55 -8.13 -2.22 1.98
CA LEU A 55 -7.10 -3.02 1.34
C LEU A 55 -7.72 -3.73 0.14
N LYS A 56 -7.22 -3.42 -1.06
CA LYS A 56 -7.65 -4.05 -2.30
C LYS A 56 -6.79 -5.26 -2.64
N TYR A 57 -5.47 -5.08 -2.64
CA TYR A 57 -4.51 -6.15 -2.92
C TYR A 57 -3.58 -6.37 -1.75
N MET A 58 -3.26 -7.64 -1.50
CA MET A 58 -2.27 -8.03 -0.51
C MET A 58 -1.41 -9.19 -1.06
N PRO A 59 -0.20 -9.39 -0.53
CA PRO A 59 0.58 -10.56 -0.89
C PRO A 59 -0.12 -11.82 -0.40
N HIS A 60 0.05 -12.93 -1.11
CA HIS A 60 -0.47 -14.21 -0.66
C HIS A 60 0.32 -14.70 0.56
N LEU A 61 -0.21 -14.48 1.75
CA LEU A 61 0.40 -14.85 3.03
C LEU A 61 -0.39 -16.01 3.64
N LYS A 62 0.28 -17.13 3.93
CA LYS A 62 -0.36 -18.36 4.45
C LYS A 62 -1.24 -18.09 5.67
N ASP A 63 -0.79 -17.22 6.57
CA ASP A 63 -1.47 -16.89 7.83
C ASP A 63 -2.71 -15.98 7.63
N PHE A 64 -2.90 -15.40 6.44
CA PHE A 64 -3.99 -14.47 6.11
C PHE A 64 -4.90 -14.99 4.99
N THR A 65 -4.96 -16.31 4.79
CA THR A 65 -5.75 -16.92 3.72
C THR A 65 -7.27 -16.86 3.93
N ASN A 66 -7.72 -16.67 5.18
CA ASN A 66 -9.14 -16.66 5.55
C ASN A 66 -9.60 -15.31 6.09
N ILE A 67 -9.13 -14.21 5.50
CA ILE A 67 -9.60 -12.87 5.85
C ILE A 67 -10.18 -12.13 4.64
N ASN A 68 -11.15 -11.25 4.91
CA ASN A 68 -11.64 -10.27 3.95
C ASN A 68 -12.01 -8.96 4.67
N CYS A 69 -12.51 -7.99 3.90
CA CYS A 69 -13.01 -6.72 4.42
C CYS A 69 -12.01 -6.02 5.36
N VAL A 70 -10.76 -5.89 4.88
CA VAL A 70 -9.69 -5.23 5.63
C VAL A 70 -9.81 -3.72 5.44
N ILE A 71 -10.05 -3.02 6.55
CA ILE A 71 -10.35 -1.59 6.61
C ILE A 71 -9.36 -0.90 7.54
N SER A 72 -8.99 0.34 7.22
CA SER A 72 -8.23 1.24 8.10
C SER A 72 -8.97 2.56 8.32
N ASP A 73 -9.47 2.74 9.55
CA ASP A 73 -10.17 3.93 10.00
C ASP A 73 -9.21 4.89 10.71
N PHE A 74 -9.32 6.19 10.41
CA PHE A 74 -8.52 7.21 11.07
C PHE A 74 -8.94 7.35 12.54
N ILE A 75 -7.97 7.42 13.45
CA ILE A 75 -8.22 7.75 14.85
C ILE A 75 -7.80 9.19 15.11
N LYS A 76 -6.51 9.48 14.93
CA LYS A 76 -5.93 10.80 15.21
C LYS A 76 -4.61 11.00 14.46
N TYR A 77 -4.21 12.25 14.37
CA TYR A 77 -2.84 12.65 14.06
C TYR A 77 -2.24 13.23 15.34
N ASP A 78 -1.08 12.71 15.74
CA ASP A 78 -0.34 13.19 16.90
C ASP A 78 0.73 14.17 16.45
N SER A 79 0.49 15.46 16.71
CA SER A 79 1.42 16.52 16.32
C SER A 79 2.72 16.50 17.13
N SER A 80 2.78 15.80 18.26
CA SER A 80 3.98 15.76 19.11
C SER A 80 5.03 14.79 18.57
N SER A 81 4.58 13.67 17.98
CA SER A 81 5.41 12.64 17.37
C SER A 81 5.39 12.69 15.84
N ASP A 82 4.58 13.56 15.23
CA ASP A 82 4.31 13.58 13.78
C ASP A 82 3.87 12.18 13.28
N SER A 83 2.98 11.53 14.06
CA SER A 83 2.49 10.17 13.80
C SER A 83 1.00 10.15 13.50
N VAL A 84 0.57 9.13 12.75
CA VAL A 84 -0.86 8.89 12.46
C VAL A 84 -1.29 7.61 13.15
N GLU A 85 -2.33 7.68 13.99
CA GLU A 85 -2.96 6.50 14.57
C GLU A 85 -4.20 6.10 13.75
N ARG A 86 -4.28 4.83 13.36
CA ARG A 86 -5.43 4.25 12.65
C ARG A 86 -5.87 2.94 13.29
N ASN A 87 -7.16 2.64 13.24
CA ASN A 87 -7.67 1.31 13.58
C ASN A 87 -7.72 0.45 12.31
N VAL A 88 -6.92 -0.60 12.26
CA VAL A 88 -7.00 -1.60 11.18
C VAL A 88 -7.87 -2.76 11.65
N SER A 89 -8.89 -3.09 10.88
CA SER A 89 -9.83 -4.17 11.19
C SER A 89 -10.04 -5.09 10.00
N TRP A 90 -10.31 -6.36 10.26
CA TRP A 90 -10.56 -7.38 9.24
C TRP A 90 -11.62 -8.37 9.72
N THR A 91 -12.22 -9.07 8.77
CA THR A 91 -13.18 -10.15 9.05
C THR A 91 -12.51 -11.48 8.82
N ASN A 92 -12.55 -12.36 9.82
CA ASN A 92 -12.18 -13.76 9.66
C ASN A 92 -13.34 -14.52 9.01
N ILE A 93 -13.03 -15.21 7.91
CA ILE A 93 -13.96 -16.06 7.18
C ILE A 93 -14.06 -17.40 7.92
N GLY A 94 -15.29 -17.80 8.24
CA GLY A 94 -15.62 -19.07 8.91
C GLY A 94 -17.13 -19.25 8.97
N GLU A 95 -17.60 -20.32 9.62
CA GLU A 95 -19.04 -20.60 9.78
C GLU A 95 -19.80 -19.42 10.41
N GLN A 96 -19.14 -18.73 11.36
CA GLN A 96 -19.61 -17.47 11.93
C GLN A 96 -18.53 -16.41 11.72
N PRO A 97 -18.72 -15.48 10.76
CA PRO A 97 -17.78 -14.39 10.53
C PRO A 97 -17.60 -13.55 11.78
N THR A 98 -16.34 -13.29 12.13
CA THR A 98 -15.98 -12.45 13.29
C THR A 98 -15.06 -11.32 12.85
N ARG A 99 -15.22 -10.17 13.49
CA ARG A 99 -14.39 -9.00 13.23
C ARG A 99 -13.31 -8.84 14.28
N GLU A 100 -12.07 -8.71 13.84
CA GLU A 100 -10.91 -8.36 14.65
C GLU A 100 -10.39 -6.97 14.28
N SER A 101 -9.73 -6.30 15.23
CA SER A 101 -9.18 -4.97 15.04
C SER A 101 -7.95 -4.72 15.88
N ILE A 102 -7.09 -3.83 15.41
CA ILE A 102 -5.89 -3.39 16.11
C ILE A 102 -5.63 -1.90 15.82
N ASN A 103 -5.16 -1.17 16.82
CA ASN A 103 -4.64 0.18 16.59
C ASN A 103 -3.20 0.07 16.06
N VAL A 104 -2.94 0.83 15.02
CA VAL A 104 -1.65 0.92 14.33
C VAL A 104 -1.22 2.37 14.39
N GLU A 105 -0.04 2.60 14.95
CA GLU A 105 0.64 3.88 14.87
C GLU A 105 1.57 3.87 13.67
N LEU A 106 1.52 4.93 12.86
CA LEU A 106 2.30 5.08 11.64
C LEU A 106 3.26 6.26 11.83
N GLU A 107 4.56 5.98 11.74
CA GLU A 107 5.64 6.96 11.93
C GLU A 107 6.52 7.05 10.68
N GLY A 108 7.05 8.24 10.43
CA GLY A 108 8.05 8.45 9.39
C GLY A 108 9.45 8.07 9.83
N THR A 109 10.29 7.69 8.88
CA THR A 109 11.71 7.45 9.17
C THR A 109 12.54 8.68 8.85
N LYS A 110 13.62 8.88 9.61
CA LYS A 110 14.62 9.91 9.29
C LYS A 110 15.39 9.60 8.00
N LYS A 111 15.31 8.35 7.51
CA LYS A 111 16.05 7.89 6.32
C LYS A 111 15.41 8.39 5.03
N SER A 112 14.07 8.34 4.94
CA SER A 112 13.36 8.75 3.73
C SER A 112 11.91 9.16 4.02
N LYS A 113 11.45 10.20 3.30
CA LYS A 113 10.03 10.59 3.27
C LYS A 113 9.11 9.51 2.66
N SER A 114 9.68 8.53 1.97
CA SER A 114 8.94 7.42 1.38
C SER A 114 8.80 6.22 2.30
N GLU A 115 9.46 6.21 3.45
CA GLU A 115 9.41 5.09 4.40
C GLU A 115 8.44 5.39 5.53
N VAL A 116 7.70 4.36 5.93
CA VAL A 116 6.75 4.40 7.03
C VAL A 116 6.95 3.16 7.88
N THR A 117 7.00 3.34 9.19
CA THR A 117 7.02 2.26 10.16
C THR A 117 5.63 2.15 10.77
N ALA A 118 5.04 0.95 10.71
CA ALA A 118 3.80 0.63 11.40
C ALA A 118 4.13 -0.05 12.72
N ILE A 119 3.61 0.48 13.83
CA ILE A 119 3.86 0.00 15.18
C ILE A 119 2.54 -0.48 15.78
N THR A 120 2.54 -1.70 16.31
CA THR A 120 1.38 -2.29 16.96
C THR A 120 1.78 -2.95 18.28
N LYS A 121 0.88 -2.92 19.27
CA LYS A 121 1.13 -3.60 20.57
C LYS A 121 1.21 -5.13 20.44
N LYS A 122 0.54 -5.72 19.45
CA LYS A 122 0.40 -7.18 19.30
C LYS A 122 1.47 -7.81 18.40
N TYR A 123 1.91 -7.11 17.34
CA TYR A 123 2.78 -7.66 16.30
C TYR A 123 4.13 -6.95 16.20
N GLY A 124 4.41 -5.96 17.06
CA GLY A 124 5.64 -5.18 17.01
C GLY A 124 5.63 -4.14 15.89
N SER A 125 6.82 -3.85 15.36
CA SER A 125 7.03 -2.86 14.29
C SER A 125 7.33 -3.52 12.94
N GLN A 126 6.80 -2.92 11.87
CA GLN A 126 7.05 -3.33 10.50
C GLN A 126 7.31 -2.11 9.62
N ASP A 127 8.42 -2.14 8.90
CA ASP A 127 8.77 -1.09 7.95
C ASP A 127 8.18 -1.35 6.56
N PHE A 128 7.75 -0.24 5.93
CA PHE A 128 7.24 -0.20 4.58
C PHE A 128 7.94 0.88 3.77
N ASN A 129 8.10 0.63 2.47
CA ASN A 129 8.53 1.62 1.50
C ASN A 129 7.39 1.95 0.53
N THR A 130 7.14 3.24 0.31
CA THR A 130 6.11 3.73 -0.60
C THR A 130 6.56 3.60 -2.04
N VAL A 131 5.84 2.76 -2.79
CA VAL A 131 6.00 2.58 -4.23
C VAL A 131 5.23 3.64 -5.00
N TYR A 132 4.01 3.95 -4.56
CA TYR A 132 3.17 4.97 -5.20
C TYR A 132 2.12 5.47 -4.22
N SER A 133 1.79 6.75 -4.29
CA SER A 133 0.81 7.42 -3.46
C SER A 133 0.21 8.57 -4.28
N ASP A 134 -1.11 8.56 -4.40
CA ASP A 134 -1.89 9.66 -4.94
C ASP A 134 -3.14 9.87 -4.07
N PRO A 135 -4.02 10.85 -4.37
CA PRO A 135 -5.23 11.05 -3.58
C PRO A 135 -6.22 9.88 -3.58
N ARG A 136 -6.03 8.82 -4.39
CA ARG A 136 -6.97 7.71 -4.60
C ARG A 136 -6.46 6.38 -4.06
N CYS A 137 -5.17 6.10 -4.19
CA CYS A 137 -4.56 4.83 -3.79
C CYS A 137 -3.13 4.99 -3.24
N LEU A 138 -2.73 4.01 -2.45
CA LEU A 138 -1.40 3.89 -1.86
C LEU A 138 -0.88 2.47 -2.05
N ILE A 139 0.35 2.35 -2.55
CA ILE A 139 1.08 1.10 -2.71
C ILE A 139 2.27 1.12 -1.76
N LEU A 140 2.22 0.23 -0.76
CA LEU A 140 3.29 0.03 0.21
C LEU A 140 3.98 -1.30 -0.05
N ARG A 141 5.30 -1.32 -0.06
CA ARG A 141 6.13 -2.52 -0.14
C ARG A 141 6.68 -2.86 1.25
N ILE A 142 6.62 -4.13 1.64
CA ILE A 142 7.13 -4.61 2.93
C ILE A 142 8.67 -4.66 2.89
N SER A 143 9.35 -4.02 3.85
CA SER A 143 10.82 -3.83 3.81
C SER A 143 11.65 -5.05 4.28
N GLN A 144 11.05 -6.07 4.92
CA GLN A 144 11.76 -7.18 5.56
C GLN A 144 11.89 -8.47 4.70
N SER A 145 12.57 -8.42 3.55
CA SER A 145 13.08 -9.68 2.99
C SER A 145 14.53 -9.54 2.54
N GLU A 146 15.44 -9.68 3.52
CA GLU A 146 16.85 -10.02 3.26
C GLU A 146 17.00 -11.33 2.46
N ASN A 147 15.92 -12.11 2.33
CA ASN A 147 15.77 -13.12 1.29
C ASN A 147 15.17 -12.52 0.01
N VAL A 148 16.01 -12.48 -1.01
CA VAL A 148 15.71 -12.20 -2.42
C VAL A 148 14.49 -13.00 -2.88
N LEU A 149 13.27 -12.43 -2.89
CA LEU A 149 12.13 -12.80 -3.79
C LEU A 149 10.80 -12.08 -3.49
N GLY A 150 10.61 -11.45 -2.34
CA GLY A 150 9.31 -10.89 -1.97
C GLY A 150 9.05 -9.47 -2.48
N ARG A 151 8.58 -9.29 -3.72
CA ARG A 151 7.92 -8.03 -4.13
C ARG A 151 6.53 -7.89 -3.47
N LEU A 152 6.49 -8.02 -2.14
CA LEU A 152 5.26 -8.08 -1.37
C LEU A 152 4.76 -6.66 -1.15
N CYS A 153 3.59 -6.37 -1.71
CA CYS A 153 2.99 -5.06 -1.63
C CYS A 153 1.55 -5.12 -1.14
N LEU A 154 1.12 -4.02 -0.54
CA LEU A 154 -0.24 -3.75 -0.16
C LEU A 154 -0.77 -2.61 -1.04
N LEU A 155 -1.95 -2.79 -1.63
CA LEU A 155 -2.66 -1.72 -2.34
C LEU A 155 -3.85 -1.28 -1.49
N TRP A 156 -3.75 -0.08 -0.93
CA TRP A 156 -4.83 0.60 -0.21
C TRP A 156 -5.56 1.59 -1.12
N VAL A 157 -6.87 1.71 -0.91
CA VAL A 157 -7.77 2.56 -1.69
C VAL A 157 -8.74 3.26 -0.75
N LYS A 158 -9.04 4.54 -0.99
CA LYS A 158 -10.07 5.25 -0.22
C LYS A 158 -11.47 4.82 -0.64
N GLU A 159 -12.41 4.80 0.31
CA GLU A 159 -13.79 4.35 0.11
C GLU A 159 -14.44 4.93 -1.16
N MET A 160 -14.31 6.24 -1.38
CA MET A 160 -14.92 6.95 -2.51
C MET A 160 -14.45 6.48 -3.90
N TYR A 161 -13.34 5.72 -3.96
CA TYR A 161 -12.78 5.20 -5.21
C TYR A 161 -12.90 3.68 -5.35
N LEU A 162 -13.67 2.99 -4.49
CA LEU A 162 -13.86 1.54 -4.58
C LEU A 162 -14.47 1.08 -5.91
N GLU A 163 -15.44 1.84 -6.43
CA GLU A 163 -16.09 1.58 -7.73
C GLU A 163 -15.24 2.04 -8.92
N ASN A 164 -14.21 2.84 -8.68
CA ASN A 164 -13.31 3.28 -9.74
C ASN A 164 -12.41 2.10 -10.16
N PRO A 165 -12.18 1.88 -11.46
CA PRO A 165 -11.33 0.78 -11.91
C PRO A 165 -9.86 0.93 -11.49
N LEU A 166 -9.41 2.14 -11.12
CA LEU A 166 -8.05 2.43 -10.63
C LEU A 166 -6.97 1.80 -11.50
N ARG A 167 -7.14 1.89 -12.83
CA ARG A 167 -6.29 1.22 -13.82
C ARG A 167 -4.82 1.57 -13.63
N HIS A 168 -4.52 2.80 -13.23
CA HIS A 168 -3.16 3.25 -12.97
C HIS A 168 -2.55 2.63 -11.72
N CYS A 169 -3.27 2.58 -10.60
CA CYS A 169 -2.81 1.91 -9.39
C CYS A 169 -2.57 0.42 -9.63
N ARG A 170 -3.47 -0.24 -10.39
CA ARG A 170 -3.32 -1.64 -10.77
C ARG A 170 -2.09 -1.85 -11.63
N PHE A 171 -1.90 -1.02 -12.66
CA PHE A 171 -0.73 -1.09 -13.54
C PHE A 171 0.57 -0.90 -12.76
N LEU A 172 0.65 0.11 -11.91
CA LEU A 172 1.84 0.36 -11.08
C LEU A 172 2.09 -0.82 -10.12
N TYR A 173 1.05 -1.37 -9.49
CA TYR A 173 1.21 -2.58 -8.69
C TYR A 173 1.78 -3.73 -9.53
N ASP A 174 1.25 -4.00 -10.73
CA ASP A 174 1.70 -5.10 -11.59
C ASP A 174 3.17 -4.92 -12.05
N VAL A 175 3.63 -3.67 -12.22
CA VAL A 175 5.02 -3.35 -12.61
C VAL A 175 6.00 -3.49 -11.43
N PHE A 176 5.64 -2.95 -10.26
CA PHE A 176 6.55 -2.80 -9.12
C PHE A 176 6.40 -3.90 -8.05
N CYS A 177 5.34 -4.69 -8.09
CA CYS A 177 5.02 -5.68 -7.07
C CYS A 177 4.94 -7.10 -7.67
N ASN A 178 4.73 -8.10 -6.82
CA ASN A 178 4.50 -9.47 -7.28
C ASN A 178 3.10 -9.56 -7.90
N TRP A 179 3.01 -10.11 -9.12
CA TRP A 179 1.74 -10.35 -9.79
C TRP A 179 0.85 -11.35 -9.02
N LYS A 180 1.47 -12.28 -8.27
CA LYS A 180 0.76 -13.19 -7.38
C LYS A 180 0.33 -12.44 -6.11
N ARG A 181 -0.96 -12.08 -6.08
CA ARG A 181 -1.63 -11.33 -5.02
C ARG A 181 -2.99 -11.91 -4.74
N ASP A 182 -3.49 -11.66 -3.53
CA ASP A 182 -4.90 -11.84 -3.20
C ASP A 182 -5.64 -10.53 -3.50
N ASP A 183 -6.68 -10.62 -4.33
CA ASP A 183 -7.62 -9.53 -4.57
C ASP A 183 -8.81 -9.68 -3.63
N LEU A 184 -8.85 -8.83 -2.61
CA LEU A 184 -9.87 -8.89 -1.56
C LEU A 184 -11.22 -8.36 -2.02
N LYS A 185 -11.30 -7.73 -3.22
CA LYS A 185 -12.51 -7.14 -3.80
C LYS A 185 -13.36 -6.38 -2.76
N PRO A 186 -12.77 -5.39 -2.05
CA PRO A 186 -13.47 -4.68 -1.00
C PRO A 186 -14.71 -3.98 -1.56
N THR A 187 -15.83 -4.13 -0.86
CA THR A 187 -17.06 -3.39 -1.09
C THR A 187 -17.27 -2.40 0.04
N LYS A 188 -17.96 -1.30 -0.26
CA LYS A 188 -18.40 -0.36 0.76
C LYS A 188 -19.22 -1.10 1.82
N ASP A 189 -19.02 -0.73 3.08
CA ASP A 189 -19.78 -1.27 4.21
C ASP A 189 -19.68 -2.81 4.40
N CYS A 190 -18.63 -3.46 3.90
CA CYS A 190 -18.42 -4.90 4.05
C CYS A 190 -18.31 -5.37 5.53
N ASP A 191 -18.21 -4.42 6.47
CA ASP A 191 -18.13 -4.62 7.91
C ASP A 191 -19.49 -4.61 8.62
N LYS A 192 -20.55 -4.15 7.95
CA LYS A 192 -21.88 -4.01 8.57
C LYS A 192 -22.49 -5.37 8.91
N GLY A 193 -23.02 -5.49 10.13
CA GLY A 193 -23.71 -6.69 10.61
C GLY A 193 -22.81 -7.83 11.10
N ILE A 194 -21.49 -7.66 11.06
CA ILE A 194 -20.54 -8.68 11.53
C ILE A 194 -20.28 -8.52 13.03
N LYS A 195 -20.36 -9.63 13.78
CA LYS A 195 -20.10 -9.63 15.22
C LYS A 195 -18.63 -9.33 15.49
N LYS A 196 -18.36 -8.41 16.42
CA LYS A 196 -17.01 -8.21 16.95
C LYS A 196 -16.61 -9.43 17.76
N LYS A 197 -15.38 -9.92 17.56
CA LYS A 197 -14.81 -10.96 18.41
C LYS A 197 -14.67 -10.37 19.82
N ARG A 198 -15.30 -11.02 20.81
CA ARG A 198 -15.18 -10.65 22.22
C ARG A 198 -13.83 -11.07 22.77
#